data_AF-A0A4X2JX02-F1
#
_entry.id   AF-A0A4X2JX02-F1
#
_cell.length_a   1.000
_cell.length_b   1.000
_cell.length_c   1.000
_cell.angle_alpha   90.00
_cell.angle_beta   90.00
_cell.angle_gamma   90.00
#
_symmetry.space_group_name_H-M   'P 1'
#
loop_
_entity.id
_entity.type
_entity.pdbx_description
1 polymer ?
#
loop_
_entity_poly.entity_id
_entity_poly.type
_entity_poly.pdbx_seq_one_letter_code
_entity_poly.pdbx_strand_id
1 'polypeptide(L)'
;MAEVHVIGQIIGATGFSESSLFCKWGVHTGGAWKLLSGAREGQTQVDTPQLGNMAYWSHPIDLHFATKGLQGWPRLHLQVWSQDIFGRCQLSGYGFSHIPSSPGAHSLDCVTWRPLGDWREQLARAFVGGGPQLLHSDVVYCGADRYRLHTAAGGHRAPGAGPDPEKLCPLWG
;
A
#
# COMPACT_ATOMS: atom_id res chain seq x y z
N MET A 1 17.45 -5.48 -24.89
CA MET A 1 16.36 -4.91 -24.09
C MET A 1 16.72 -5.18 -22.64
N ALA A 2 16.68 -4.19 -21.76
CA ALA A 2 17.05 -4.44 -20.37
C ALA A 2 15.88 -5.10 -19.65
N GLU A 3 16.18 -6.01 -18.72
CA GLU A 3 15.18 -6.73 -17.94
C GLU A 3 15.34 -6.37 -16.46
N VAL A 4 14.21 -6.30 -15.76
CA VAL A 4 14.15 -5.96 -14.34
C VAL A 4 13.22 -6.95 -13.66
N HIS A 5 13.73 -7.61 -12.61
CA HIS A 5 12.95 -8.49 -11.76
C HIS A 5 12.69 -7.78 -10.43
N VAL A 6 11.43 -7.73 -10.03
CA VAL A 6 11.02 -7.22 -8.73
C VAL A 6 10.39 -8.37 -7.97
N ILE A 7 11.14 -8.90 -7.01
CA ILE A 7 10.73 -10.04 -6.18
C ILE A 7 10.77 -9.59 -4.73
N GLY A 8 9.68 -9.83 -4.01
CA GLY A 8 9.57 -9.43 -2.62
C GLY A 8 8.24 -9.85 -2.01
N GLN A 9 7.87 -9.19 -0.91
CA GLN A 9 6.61 -9.44 -0.23
C GLN A 9 6.05 -8.18 0.43
N ILE A 10 4.73 -8.10 0.51
CA ILE A 10 4.03 -7.14 1.34
C ILE A 10 3.91 -7.75 2.73
N ILE A 11 4.73 -7.27 3.67
CA ILE A 11 4.80 -7.82 5.04
C ILE A 11 3.47 -7.60 5.77
N GLY A 12 2.98 -6.36 5.78
CA GLY A 12 1.82 -6.00 6.59
C GLY A 12 1.63 -4.49 6.73
N ALA A 13 0.75 -4.10 7.64
CA ALA A 13 0.44 -2.71 7.94
C ALA A 13 0.24 -2.49 9.45
N THR A 14 0.55 -1.28 9.92
CA THR A 14 0.42 -0.88 11.33
C THR A 14 -0.16 0.52 11.48
N GLY A 15 -0.68 0.84 12.67
CA GLY A 15 -1.14 2.19 13.01
C GLY A 15 -2.56 2.53 12.51
N PHE A 16 -3.34 1.51 12.15
CA PHE A 16 -4.76 1.64 11.84
C PHE A 16 -5.59 1.37 13.11
N SER A 17 -6.71 2.08 13.24
CA SER A 17 -7.65 1.90 14.36
C SER A 17 -8.58 0.71 14.15
N GLU A 18 -8.74 0.28 12.91
CA GLU A 18 -9.63 -0.79 12.50
C GLU A 18 -8.98 -2.17 12.68
N SER A 19 -9.79 -3.16 13.08
CA SER A 19 -9.43 -4.58 13.06
C SER A 19 -9.81 -5.20 11.71
N SER A 20 -9.17 -6.31 11.32
CA SER A 20 -9.44 -7.05 10.06
C SER A 20 -9.03 -6.26 8.81
N LEU A 21 -7.73 -6.20 8.53
CA LEU A 21 -7.18 -5.44 7.42
C LEU A 21 -6.74 -6.33 6.27
N PHE A 22 -6.95 -5.87 5.04
CA PHE A 22 -6.34 -6.43 3.84
C PHE A 22 -5.82 -5.32 2.93
N CYS A 23 -4.93 -5.67 2.00
CA CYS A 23 -4.36 -4.75 1.05
C CYS A 23 -4.69 -5.16 -0.38
N LYS A 24 -5.08 -4.18 -1.19
CA LYS A 24 -5.04 -4.27 -2.64
C LYS A 24 -3.80 -3.56 -3.12
N TRP A 25 -3.07 -4.17 -4.03
CA TRP A 25 -1.83 -3.62 -4.55
C TRP A 25 -1.82 -3.66 -6.07
N GLY A 26 -0.97 -2.84 -6.66
CA GLY A 26 -0.62 -3.00 -8.05
C GLY A 26 0.54 -2.13 -8.46
N VAL A 27 0.94 -2.26 -9.72
CA VAL A 27 2.11 -1.57 -10.27
C VAL A 27 1.74 -0.77 -11.51
N HIS A 28 2.11 0.51 -11.45
CA HIS A 28 1.97 1.44 -12.54
C HIS A 28 3.35 1.73 -13.16
N THR A 29 3.46 1.57 -14.47
CA THR A 29 4.67 1.83 -15.25
C THR A 29 4.36 2.75 -16.43
N GLY A 30 5.37 3.44 -16.96
CA GLY A 30 5.23 4.23 -18.19
C GLY A 30 5.33 3.38 -19.46
N GLY A 31 5.11 4.00 -20.62
CA GLY A 31 5.06 3.31 -21.92
C GLY A 31 6.36 2.65 -22.38
N ALA A 32 7.50 2.98 -21.76
CA ALA A 32 8.78 2.33 -22.05
C ALA A 32 8.94 0.95 -21.36
N TRP A 33 8.02 0.59 -20.47
CA TRP A 33 8.05 -0.62 -19.65
C TRP A 33 6.97 -1.60 -20.09
N LYS A 34 7.34 -2.86 -20.27
CA LYS A 34 6.45 -3.96 -20.60
C LYS A 34 6.54 -5.03 -19.53
N LEU A 35 5.42 -5.39 -18.92
CA LEU A 35 5.34 -6.56 -18.05
C LEU A 35 5.42 -7.82 -18.92
N LEU A 36 6.39 -8.68 -18.64
CA LEU A 36 6.61 -9.96 -19.32
C LEU A 36 5.97 -11.11 -18.56
N SER A 37 6.11 -11.11 -17.23
CA SER A 37 5.56 -12.15 -16.34
C SER A 37 5.22 -11.55 -14.97
N GLY A 38 4.35 -12.22 -14.23
CA GLY A 38 3.86 -11.79 -12.91
C GLY A 38 2.50 -11.11 -12.94
N ALA A 39 1.96 -10.84 -11.76
CA ALA A 39 0.66 -10.19 -11.59
C ALA A 39 0.83 -8.68 -11.45
N ARG A 40 0.22 -7.89 -12.34
CA ARG A 40 0.32 -6.41 -12.28
C ARG A 40 -0.39 -5.82 -11.06
N GLU A 41 -1.41 -6.51 -10.57
CA GLU A 41 -2.25 -6.12 -9.45
C GLU A 41 -2.71 -7.38 -8.70
N GLY A 42 -3.10 -7.20 -7.45
CA GLY A 42 -3.52 -8.30 -6.60
C GLY A 42 -4.14 -7.84 -5.28
N GLN A 43 -4.58 -8.82 -4.50
CA GLN A 43 -5.17 -8.61 -3.19
C GLN A 43 -4.58 -9.61 -2.19
N THR A 44 -4.30 -9.13 -0.98
CA THR A 44 -3.84 -9.97 0.13
C THR A 44 -5.00 -10.68 0.83
N GLN A 45 -4.66 -11.61 1.72
CA GLN A 45 -5.61 -12.12 2.71
C GLN A 45 -6.03 -11.03 3.71
N VAL A 46 -7.16 -11.24 4.35
CA VAL A 46 -7.61 -10.44 5.49
C VAL A 46 -6.93 -10.98 6.74
N ASP A 47 -6.29 -10.09 7.49
CA ASP A 47 -5.70 -10.42 8.78
C ASP A 47 -6.38 -9.64 9.90
N THR A 48 -6.82 -10.36 10.92
CA THR A 48 -7.48 -9.80 12.10
C THR A 48 -6.53 -9.98 13.29
N PRO A 49 -5.68 -8.97 13.58
CA PRO A 49 -4.68 -9.10 14.63
C PRO A 49 -5.37 -9.31 15.99
N GLN A 50 -5.10 -10.47 16.60
CA GLN A 50 -5.60 -10.79 17.95
C GLN A 50 -4.71 -10.18 19.05
N LEU A 51 -3.44 -9.92 18.72
CA LEU A 51 -2.43 -9.41 19.65
C LEU A 51 -1.53 -8.40 18.93
N GLY A 52 -1.49 -7.17 19.45
CA GLY A 52 -0.70 -6.06 18.88
C GLY A 52 -1.44 -5.27 17.79
N ASN A 53 -0.75 -4.26 17.24
CA ASN A 53 -1.33 -3.28 16.30
C ASN A 53 -0.85 -3.49 14.85
N MET A 54 -0.36 -4.69 14.52
CA MET A 54 0.17 -5.02 13.20
C MET A 54 -0.65 -6.11 12.54
N ALA A 55 -1.17 -5.82 11.34
CA ALA A 55 -1.75 -6.81 10.46
C ALA A 55 -0.64 -7.41 9.58
N TYR A 56 -0.53 -8.73 9.52
CA TYR A 56 0.46 -9.45 8.73
C TYR A 56 -0.20 -10.11 7.51
N TRP A 57 0.32 -9.80 6.32
CA TRP A 57 -0.17 -10.36 5.06
C TRP A 57 0.81 -11.32 4.40
N SER A 58 2.12 -11.07 4.53
CA SER A 58 3.20 -11.86 3.93
C SER A 58 2.92 -12.23 2.45
N HIS A 59 2.36 -11.28 1.69
CA HIS A 59 1.86 -11.54 0.35
C HIS A 59 2.99 -11.40 -0.68
N PRO A 60 3.26 -12.43 -1.51
CA PRO A 60 4.38 -12.38 -2.45
C PRO A 60 4.13 -11.39 -3.57
N ILE A 61 5.20 -10.71 -4.00
CA ILE A 61 5.26 -9.91 -5.23
C ILE A 61 6.35 -10.52 -6.10
N ASP A 62 5.99 -10.86 -7.34
CA ASP A 62 6.92 -11.26 -8.38
C ASP A 62 6.51 -10.61 -9.70
N LEU A 63 7.39 -9.76 -10.24
CA LEU A 63 7.18 -9.01 -11.46
C LEU A 63 8.44 -9.07 -12.32
N HIS A 64 8.26 -9.39 -13.60
CA HIS A 64 9.32 -9.38 -14.59
C HIS A 64 9.00 -8.35 -15.66
N PHE A 65 9.81 -7.30 -15.75
CA PHE A 65 9.68 -6.24 -16.72
C PHE A 65 10.78 -6.26 -17.76
N ALA A 66 10.41 -5.92 -18.99
CA ALA A 66 11.32 -5.46 -20.02
C ALA A 66 11.21 -3.95 -20.17
N THR A 67 12.35 -3.27 -20.30
CA THR A 67 12.39 -1.82 -20.50
C THR A 67 13.21 -1.41 -21.72
N LYS A 68 12.72 -0.38 -22.41
CA LYS A 68 13.39 0.33 -23.51
C LYS A 68 14.01 1.66 -23.06
N GLY A 69 13.81 2.07 -21.80
CA GLY A 69 14.35 3.32 -21.26
C GLY A 69 13.87 3.60 -19.82
N LEU A 70 14.50 4.57 -19.15
CA LEU A 70 14.23 4.85 -17.73
C LEU A 70 12.95 5.66 -17.48
N GLN A 71 12.33 6.21 -18.53
CA GLN A 71 11.13 7.04 -18.42
C GLN A 71 9.94 6.22 -17.90
N GLY A 72 9.22 6.79 -16.94
CA GLY A 72 8.06 6.15 -16.33
C GLY A 72 8.40 4.94 -15.46
N TRP A 73 9.41 5.09 -14.60
CA TRP A 73 9.84 4.07 -13.65
C TRP A 73 8.68 3.42 -12.88
N PRO A 74 8.72 2.10 -12.62
CA PRO A 74 7.67 1.39 -11.91
C PRO A 74 7.36 1.97 -10.52
N ARG A 75 6.06 2.11 -10.24
CA ARG A 75 5.50 2.59 -8.97
C ARG A 75 4.53 1.57 -8.42
N LEU A 76 4.75 1.17 -7.17
CA LEU A 76 3.83 0.32 -6.40
C LEU A 76 2.79 1.21 -5.74
N HIS A 77 1.51 0.88 -5.92
CA HIS A 77 0.42 1.50 -5.19
C HIS A 77 -0.22 0.46 -4.28
N LEU A 78 -0.64 0.93 -3.11
CA LEU A 78 -1.21 0.12 -2.05
C LEU A 78 -2.52 0.77 -1.60
N GLN A 79 -3.53 -0.03 -1.37
CA GLN A 79 -4.81 0.40 -0.82
C GLN A 79 -5.10 -0.51 0.36
N VAL A 80 -5.15 0.07 1.55
CA VAL A 80 -5.47 -0.65 2.79
C VAL A 80 -6.97 -0.55 3.01
N TRP A 81 -7.59 -1.69 3.25
CA TRP A 81 -9.02 -1.84 3.47
C TRP A 81 -9.27 -2.56 4.80
N SER A 82 -10.29 -2.14 5.52
CA SER A 82 -10.83 -2.85 6.68
C SER A 82 -12.09 -3.62 6.29
N GLN A 83 -12.30 -4.79 6.89
CA GLN A 83 -13.50 -5.60 6.70
C GLN A 83 -14.26 -5.75 8.02
N ASP A 84 -15.51 -5.30 8.04
CA ASP A 84 -16.42 -5.49 9.18
C ASP A 84 -16.84 -6.96 9.33
N ILE A 85 -17.36 -7.32 10.51
CA ILE A 85 -17.98 -8.63 10.79
C ILE A 85 -19.14 -8.98 9.84
N PHE A 86 -19.76 -7.98 9.20
CA PHE A 86 -20.81 -8.16 8.20
C PHE A 86 -20.27 -8.32 6.77
N GLY A 87 -18.95 -8.47 6.60
CA GLY A 87 -18.28 -8.61 5.31
C GLY A 87 -18.16 -7.31 4.49
N ARG A 88 -18.58 -6.17 5.04
CA ARG A 88 -18.47 -4.86 4.38
C ARG A 88 -17.03 -4.38 4.40
N CYS A 89 -16.53 -3.94 3.25
CA CYS A 89 -15.17 -3.41 3.14
C CYS A 89 -15.17 -1.89 3.09
N GLN A 90 -14.37 -1.26 3.96
CA GLN A 90 -14.15 0.18 4.00
C GLN A 90 -12.69 0.50 3.69
N LEU A 91 -12.47 1.57 2.94
CA LEU A 91 -11.12 2.02 2.63
C LEU A 91 -10.51 2.71 3.86
N SER A 92 -9.40 2.17 4.35
CA SER A 92 -8.63 2.74 5.47
C SER A 92 -7.60 3.76 5.01
N GLY A 93 -6.97 3.55 3.84
CA GLY A 93 -6.01 4.50 3.27
C GLY A 93 -5.38 4.07 1.96
N TYR A 94 -4.79 5.02 1.24
CA TYR A 94 -4.00 4.83 0.03
C TYR A 94 -2.53 5.10 0.32
N GLY A 95 -1.65 4.30 -0.26
CA GLY A 95 -0.21 4.48 -0.22
C GLY A 95 0.39 4.33 -1.61
N PHE A 96 1.56 4.91 -1.82
CA PHE A 96 2.37 4.62 -2.99
C PHE A 96 3.84 4.65 -2.63
N SER A 97 4.64 3.88 -3.36
CA SER A 97 6.09 3.89 -3.25
C SER A 97 6.74 3.60 -4.60
N HIS A 98 7.94 4.12 -4.78
CA HIS A 98 8.74 3.88 -5.96
C HIS A 98 9.58 2.61 -5.75
N ILE A 99 9.66 1.77 -6.80
CA ILE A 99 10.56 0.63 -6.75
C ILE A 99 12.02 1.16 -6.74
N PRO A 100 12.92 0.67 -5.89
CA PRO A 100 14.32 1.10 -5.89
C PRO A 100 14.99 0.86 -7.25
N SER A 101 15.76 1.83 -7.71
CA SER A 101 16.53 1.74 -8.96
C SER A 101 17.88 1.04 -8.80
N SER A 102 18.34 0.88 -7.55
CA SER A 102 19.56 0.14 -7.23
C SER A 102 19.26 -1.35 -7.06
N PRO A 103 20.06 -2.25 -7.64
CA PRO A 103 19.92 -3.68 -7.40
C PRO A 103 20.22 -4.01 -5.93
N GLY A 104 19.55 -5.03 -5.39
CA GLY A 104 19.72 -5.49 -4.02
C GLY A 104 18.41 -5.68 -3.28
N ALA A 105 18.51 -6.04 -2.00
CA ALA A 105 17.37 -6.14 -1.10
C ALA A 105 17.09 -4.78 -0.45
N HIS A 106 15.82 -4.37 -0.48
CA HIS A 106 15.38 -3.09 0.08
C HIS A 106 14.14 -3.30 0.94
N SER A 107 14.08 -2.60 2.07
CA SER A 107 12.88 -2.53 2.90
C SER A 107 12.20 -1.18 2.66
N LEU A 108 10.91 -1.19 2.31
CA LEU A 108 10.17 0.01 1.92
C LEU A 108 9.01 0.26 2.86
N ASP A 109 9.07 1.37 3.60
CA ASP A 109 7.94 1.86 4.38
C ASP A 109 7.06 2.78 3.54
N CYS A 110 5.79 2.41 3.40
CA CYS A 110 4.82 3.17 2.62
C CYS A 110 3.86 3.92 3.54
N VAL A 111 4.00 5.25 3.60
CA VAL A 111 3.05 6.07 4.37
C VAL A 111 1.70 6.09 3.66
N THR A 112 0.63 5.80 4.40
CA THR A 112 -0.72 5.85 3.86
C THR A 112 -1.41 7.17 4.19
N TRP A 113 -2.31 7.59 3.32
CA TRP A 113 -3.12 8.78 3.47
C TRP A 113 -4.55 8.46 3.08
N ARG A 114 -5.51 9.12 3.72
CA ARG A 114 -6.92 9.01 3.37
C ARG A 114 -7.49 10.38 3.08
N PRO A 115 -8.26 10.57 2.00
CA PRO A 115 -9.01 11.80 1.83
C PRO A 115 -10.07 11.89 2.93
N LEU A 116 -10.06 12.98 3.69
CA LEU A 116 -11.15 13.32 4.58
C LEU A 116 -12.26 13.91 3.71
N GLY A 117 -13.33 13.13 3.49
CA GLY A 117 -14.58 13.67 2.93
C GLY A 117 -15.22 14.67 3.88
N ASP A 118 -16.23 15.40 3.38
CA ASP A 118 -16.98 16.38 4.16
C ASP A 118 -17.61 15.73 5.41
N TRP A 119 -17.83 16.51 6.47
CA TRP A 119 -18.33 15.99 7.76
C TRP A 119 -19.67 15.24 7.64
N ARG A 120 -20.51 15.56 6.63
CA ARG A 120 -21.75 14.83 6.32
C ARG A 120 -21.47 13.42 5.77
N GLU A 121 -20.38 13.24 5.04
CA GLU A 121 -19.91 11.95 4.51
C GLU A 121 -19.25 11.11 5.61
N GLN A 122 -18.58 11.75 6.58
CA GLN A 122 -18.12 11.09 7.80
C GLN A 122 -19.28 10.63 8.69
N LEU A 123 -20.35 11.43 8.80
CA LEU A 123 -21.56 11.03 9.52
C LEU A 123 -22.31 9.88 8.80
N ALA A 124 -22.41 9.93 7.47
CA ALA A 124 -23.00 8.85 6.67
C ALA A 124 -22.19 7.55 6.73
N ARG A 125 -20.85 7.63 6.81
CA ARG A 125 -19.97 6.48 7.11
C ARG A 125 -20.31 5.82 8.44
N ALA A 126 -20.49 6.61 9.50
CA ALA A 126 -20.78 6.12 10.84
C ALA A 126 -22.19 5.49 10.96
N PHE A 127 -23.17 5.98 10.20
CA PHE A 127 -24.57 5.54 10.29
C PHE A 127 -25.00 4.50 9.24
N VAL A 128 -24.41 4.51 8.03
CA VAL A 128 -24.85 3.68 6.88
C VAL A 128 -23.75 2.73 6.37
N GLY A 129 -22.50 2.93 6.79
CA GLY A 129 -21.38 2.05 6.41
C GLY A 129 -20.88 2.22 4.97
N GLY A 130 -21.16 3.35 4.32
CA GLY A 130 -20.71 3.69 2.97
C GLY A 130 -19.86 4.95 2.99
N GLY A 131 -18.55 4.79 2.86
CA GLY A 131 -17.63 5.91 2.68
C GLY A 131 -17.45 6.32 1.23
N PRO A 132 -17.16 7.61 0.92
CA PRO A 132 -16.72 7.99 -0.40
C PRO A 132 -15.49 7.16 -0.77
N GLN A 133 -15.68 6.29 -1.75
CA GLN A 133 -14.61 5.60 -2.46
C GLN A 133 -14.23 6.50 -3.63
N LEU A 134 -12.93 6.69 -3.88
CA LEU A 134 -12.51 7.36 -5.10
C LEU A 134 -13.00 6.52 -6.28
N LEU A 135 -13.94 7.08 -7.05
CA LEU A 135 -14.56 6.45 -8.21
C LEU A 135 -13.53 6.07 -9.27
N HIS A 136 -12.34 6.68 -9.26
CA HIS A 136 -11.21 6.32 -10.12
C HIS A 136 -9.96 6.12 -9.27
N SER A 137 -9.45 4.90 -9.25
CA SER A 137 -8.13 4.55 -8.68
C SER A 137 -6.98 5.30 -9.38
N ASP A 138 -7.27 5.96 -10.51
CA ASP A 138 -6.29 6.68 -11.32
C ASP A 138 -5.84 8.02 -10.71
N VAL A 139 -6.64 8.60 -9.81
CA VAL A 139 -6.33 9.87 -9.11
C VAL A 139 -5.15 9.69 -8.12
N VAL A 140 -4.84 8.44 -7.74
CA VAL A 140 -3.68 8.13 -6.89
C VAL A 140 -2.35 8.34 -7.65
N TYR A 141 -2.34 8.25 -8.99
CA TYR A 141 -1.10 8.34 -9.79
C TYR A 141 -0.74 9.75 -10.25
N CYS A 142 -1.73 10.64 -10.32
CA CYS A 142 -1.54 11.99 -10.81
C CYS A 142 -1.36 12.94 -9.62
N GLY A 143 -0.11 13.23 -9.25
CA GLY A 143 0.21 14.22 -8.22
C GLY A 143 -0.37 15.62 -8.47
N ALA A 144 -0.88 15.89 -9.68
CA ALA A 144 -1.53 17.12 -10.07
C ALA A 144 -2.86 17.39 -9.32
N ASP A 145 -3.61 16.36 -8.92
CA ASP A 145 -4.88 16.54 -8.20
C ASP A 145 -4.76 16.42 -6.68
N ARG A 146 -3.56 16.07 -6.16
CA ARG A 146 -3.30 15.96 -4.72
C ARG A 146 -3.42 17.32 -3.99
N TYR A 147 -3.18 18.42 -4.69
CA TYR A 147 -3.34 19.78 -4.14
C TYR A 147 -4.80 20.17 -3.86
N ARG A 148 -5.78 19.38 -4.36
CA ARG A 148 -7.21 19.66 -4.19
C ARG A 148 -7.89 18.83 -3.10
N LEU A 149 -7.18 17.88 -2.48
CA LEU A 149 -7.77 16.94 -1.52
C LEU A 149 -7.22 17.19 -0.11
N HIS A 150 -8.12 17.41 0.84
CA HIS A 150 -7.77 17.40 2.28
C HIS A 150 -7.39 15.97 2.69
N THR A 151 -6.10 15.74 2.93
CA THR A 151 -5.57 14.43 3.35
C THR A 151 -5.36 14.37 4.85
N ALA A 152 -5.79 13.28 5.50
CA ALA A 152 -5.27 12.87 6.81
C ALA A 152 -4.25 11.75 6.63
N ALA A 153 -3.20 11.76 7.44
CA ALA A 153 -2.30 10.61 7.57
C ALA A 153 -3.10 9.41 8.12
N GLY A 154 -2.98 8.27 7.44
CA GLY A 154 -3.43 6.97 7.95
C GLY A 154 -2.19 6.18 8.34
N GLY A 155 -2.14 5.64 9.56
CA GLY A 155 -0.99 4.87 10.03
C GLY A 155 0.28 5.70 10.20
N HIS A 156 0.45 6.29 11.38
CA HIS A 156 1.75 6.80 11.83
C HIS A 156 1.96 6.44 13.30
N ARG A 157 3.11 5.83 13.61
CA ARG A 157 3.61 5.74 14.98
C ARG A 157 4.33 7.05 15.27
N ALA A 158 3.88 7.78 16.30
CA ALA A 158 4.56 8.98 16.78
C ALA A 158 6.07 8.69 17.05
N PRO A 159 6.97 9.65 16.83
CA PRO A 159 8.39 9.48 17.12
C PRO A 159 8.58 9.53 18.65
N GLY A 160 8.72 8.38 19.31
CA GLY A 160 8.84 8.37 20.77
C GLY A 160 8.99 7.02 21.48
N ALA A 161 9.42 5.96 20.79
CA ALA A 161 9.82 4.72 21.47
C ALA A 161 11.18 4.29 20.90
N GLY A 162 12.20 4.30 21.75
CA GLY A 162 13.60 4.02 21.40
C GLY A 162 13.83 2.62 20.84
N PRO A 163 15.05 2.33 20.37
CA PRO A 163 15.38 1.07 19.74
C PRO A 163 15.49 -0.04 20.81
N ASP A 164 14.67 -1.09 20.69
CA ASP A 164 14.96 -2.38 21.31
C ASP A 164 16.06 -3.07 20.50
N PRO A 165 17.21 -3.42 21.11
CA PRO A 165 18.37 -3.97 20.41
C PRO A 165 18.26 -5.49 20.26
N GLU A 166 17.19 -6.04 19.66
CA GLU A 166 17.07 -7.50 19.45
C GLU A 166 16.30 -7.88 18.18
N LYS A 167 16.69 -7.37 17.02
CA LYS A 167 16.35 -8.02 15.75
C LYS A 167 17.60 -8.25 14.90
N LEU A 168 18.26 -9.32 15.31
CA LEU A 168 19.27 -10.09 14.60
C LEU A 168 19.08 -10.06 13.07
N CYS A 169 20.13 -9.63 12.38
CA CYS A 169 20.43 -10.08 11.04
C CYS A 169 20.39 -11.62 10.99
N PRO A 170 19.73 -12.24 10.01
CA PRO A 170 20.29 -13.42 9.39
C PRO A 170 21.28 -12.93 8.33
N LEU A 171 22.55 -12.79 8.76
CA LEU A 171 23.66 -13.22 7.90
C LEU A 171 23.43 -14.69 7.57
N TRP A 172 23.69 -15.08 6.33
CA TRP A 172 24.21 -16.35 5.79
C TRP A 172 23.83 -16.31 4.29
N GLY A 173 24.70 -16.56 3.32
CA GLY A 173 25.94 -17.32 3.32
C GLY A 173 25.99 -18.01 1.97
#